data_AF-A0AAD4M3Y0-F1
#
_entry.id   AF-A0AAD4M3Y0-F1
#
_cell.length_a   1.000
_cell.length_b   1.000
_cell.length_c   1.000
_cell.angle_alpha   90.00
_cell.angle_beta   90.00
_cell.angle_gamma   90.00
#
_symmetry.space_group_name_H-M   'P 1'
#
loop_
_entity.id
_entity.type
_entity.pdbx_description
1 polymer ?
#
loop_
_entity_poly.entity_id
_entity_poly.type
_entity_poly.pdbx_seq_one_letter_code
_entity_poly.pdbx_strand_id
1 'polypeptide(L)' 'MSFKLHGFSLSTCTRRVALVAKERNIPYELVPVDLRLSEQKKPTHVAHQPFGQVPYIQVCHCETSPDLTPV' A
#
# COMPACT_ATOMS: atom_id res chain seq x y z
N MET A 1 14.10 3.83 -1.25
CA MET A 1 13.01 2.88 -1.52
C MET A 1 11.94 3.09 -0.48
N SER A 2 10.85 3.75 -0.84
CA SER A 2 9.64 3.83 -0.03
C SER A 2 8.58 2.90 -0.62
N PHE A 3 7.70 2.36 0.23
CA PHE A 3 6.59 1.53 -0.22
C PHE A 3 5.25 2.09 0.25
N LYS A 4 4.19 1.80 -0.49
CA LYS A 4 2.83 2.17 -0.09
C LYS A 4 2.18 1.01 0.64
N LEU A 5 1.74 1.25 1.87
CA LEU A 5 1.02 0.30 2.70
C LEU A 5 -0.48 0.57 2.56
N HIS A 6 -1.18 -0.26 1.82
CA HIS A 6 -2.63 -0.20 1.72
C HIS A 6 -3.25 -0.98 2.87
N GLY A 7 -4.04 -0.32 3.70
CA GLY A 7 -4.70 -1.01 4.80
C GLY A 7 -5.47 -0.10 5.74
N PHE A 8 -6.07 -0.71 6.75
CA PHE A 8 -6.86 -0.02 7.74
C PHE A 8 -6.05 0.24 9.00
N SER A 9 -5.90 1.49 9.41
CA SER A 9 -5.06 1.91 10.54
C SER A 9 -5.43 1.26 11.87
N LEU A 10 -6.69 0.83 12.02
CA LEU A 10 -7.17 0.11 13.20
C LEU A 10 -6.97 -1.41 13.11
N SER A 11 -6.63 -1.94 11.94
CA SER A 11 -6.37 -3.37 11.78
C SER A 11 -5.03 -3.75 12.38
N THR A 12 -5.01 -4.83 13.17
CA THR A 12 -3.81 -5.33 13.84
C THR A 12 -2.75 -5.78 12.84
N CYS A 13 -3.14 -6.36 11.71
CA CYS A 13 -2.21 -6.77 10.65
C CYS A 13 -1.55 -5.57 9.96
N THR A 14 -2.28 -4.49 9.67
CA THR A 14 -1.69 -3.26 9.11
C THR A 14 -0.73 -2.60 10.11
N ARG A 15 -1.11 -2.54 11.39
CA ARG A 15 -0.23 -2.00 12.45
C ARG A 15 1.07 -2.77 12.59
N ARG A 16 1.05 -4.11 12.47
CA ARG A 16 2.28 -4.93 12.52
C ARG A 16 3.27 -4.53 11.44
N VAL A 17 2.81 -4.36 10.19
CA VAL A 17 3.68 -3.95 9.08
C VAL A 17 4.23 -2.54 9.31
N ALA A 18 3.38 -1.59 9.73
CA ALA A 18 3.80 -0.22 10.04
C ALA A 18 4.82 -0.16 11.19
N LEU A 19 4.66 -1.01 12.21
CA LEU A 19 5.58 -1.12 13.34
C LEU A 19 6.94 -1.64 12.88
N VAL A 20 6.99 -2.72 12.10
CA VAL A 20 8.24 -3.27 11.54
C VAL A 20 8.93 -2.24 10.65
N ALA A 21 8.17 -1.51 9.82
CA ALA A 21 8.71 -0.46 8.97
C ALA A 21 9.33 0.67 9.81
N LYS A 22 8.67 1.06 10.92
CA LYS A 22 9.19 2.05 11.86
C LYS A 22 10.44 1.56 12.59
N GLU A 23 10.46 0.31 13.08
CA GLU A 23 11.63 -0.29 13.73
C GLU A 23 12.84 -0.37 12.80
N ARG A 24 12.60 -0.66 11.52
CA ARG A 24 13.63 -0.73 10.48
C ARG A 24 13.96 0.62 9.84
N ASN A 25 13.34 1.71 10.28
CA ASN A 25 13.48 3.06 9.70
C ASN A 25 13.23 3.08 8.18
N ILE A 26 12.33 2.24 7.69
CA ILE A 26 11.96 2.20 6.27
C ILE A 26 10.85 3.22 6.04
N PRO A 27 11.04 4.20 5.12
CA PRO A 27 9.98 5.16 4.81
C PRO A 27 8.81 4.45 4.13
N TYR A 28 7.60 4.66 4.64
CA TYR A 28 6.37 4.11 4.07
C TYR A 28 5.26 5.15 4.04
N GLU A 29 4.37 5.03 3.06
CA GLU A 29 3.16 5.84 2.93
C GLU A 29 1.95 4.96 3.23
N LEU A 30 1.11 5.37 4.19
CA LEU A 30 -0.11 4.62 4.52
C LEU A 30 -1.26 5.09 3.64
N VAL A 31 -1.76 4.20 2.78
CA VAL A 31 -2.98 4.42 2.00
C VAL A 31 -4.15 3.80 2.79
N PRO A 32 -5.05 4.62 3.35
CA PRO A 32 -6.16 4.13 4.15
C PRO A 32 -7.16 3.36 3.28
N VAL A 33 -7.52 2.16 3.72
CA VAL A 33 -8.58 1.33 3.12
C VAL A 33 -9.64 1.11 4.20
N ASP A 34 -10.86 1.58 3.97
CA ASP A 34 -11.92 1.45 4.97
C ASP A 34 -12.57 0.06 4.93
N LEU A 35 -12.25 -0.76 5.93
CA LEU A 35 -12.85 -2.09 6.08
C LEU A 35 -14.34 -2.02 6.43
N ARG A 36 -14.82 -0.92 7.03
CA ARG A 36 -16.24 -0.76 7.40
C ARG A 36 -17.11 -0.62 6.15
N LEU A 37 -16.57 0.01 5.11
CA LEU A 37 -17.22 0.18 3.81
C LEU A 37 -16.90 -0.96 2.83
N SER A 38 -16.24 -2.03 3.30
CA SER A 38 -15.78 -3.14 2.47
C SER A 38 -14.93 -2.70 1.28
N GLU A 39 -14.10 -1.65 1.43
CA GLU A 39 -13.29 -1.11 0.34
C GLU A 39 -12.25 -2.10 -0.19
N GLN A 40 -11.80 -3.03 0.65
CA GLN A 40 -10.92 -4.13 0.26
C GLN A 40 -11.54 -5.07 -0.79
N LYS A 41 -12.87 -5.05 -0.94
CA LYS A 41 -13.60 -5.82 -1.95
C LYS A 41 -13.92 -5.01 -3.21
N LYS A 42 -13.65 -3.70 -3.20
CA LYS A 42 -13.88 -2.86 -4.38
C LYS A 42 -12.96 -3.33 -5.52
N PRO A 43 -13.43 -3.26 -6.78
CA PRO A 43 -12.67 -3.73 -7.93
C PRO A 43 -11.31 -3.02 -8.07
N THR A 44 -11.20 -1.77 -7.61
CA THR A 44 -9.94 -1.02 -7.57
C THR A 44 -8.90 -1.65 -6.65
N HIS A 45 -9.32 -2.27 -5.54
CA HIS A 45 -8.42 -2.94 -4.60
C HIS A 45 -8.17 -4.40 -5.02
N VAL A 46 -9.22 -5.10 -5.46
CA VAL A 46 -9.14 -6.51 -5.88
C VAL A 46 -8.28 -6.68 -7.14
N ALA A 47 -8.23 -5.66 -8.02
CA ALA A 47 -7.32 -5.65 -9.17
C ALA A 47 -5.83 -5.76 -8.76
N HIS A 48 -5.47 -5.23 -7.59
CA HIS A 48 -4.10 -5.29 -7.07
C HIS A 48 -3.90 -6.42 -6.06
N GLN A 49 -4.93 -6.75 -5.29
CA GLN A 49 -4.92 -7.80 -4.29
C GLN A 49 -6.15 -8.71 -4.46
N PRO A 50 -6.05 -9.79 -5.27
CA PRO A 50 -7.20 -10.60 -5.67
C PRO A 50 -7.91 -11.32 -4.52
N PHE A 51 -7.25 -11.47 -3.37
CA PHE A 51 -7.85 -12.05 -2.17
C PHE A 51 -8.75 -11.06 -1.40
N GLY A 52 -8.74 -9.77 -1.74
CA GLY A 52 -9.53 -8.74 -1.05
C GLY A 52 -9.18 -8.63 0.44
N GLN A 53 -7.91 -8.79 0.77
CA GLN A 53 -7.39 -8.77 2.14
C GLN A 53 -6.46 -7.59 2.37
N VAL A 54 -6.43 -7.10 3.61
CA VAL A 54 -5.45 -6.10 4.06
C VAL A 54 -4.59 -6.70 5.18
N PRO A 55 -3.31 -6.29 5.33
CA PRO A 55 -2.59 -5.26 4.57
C PRO A 55 -2.08 -5.74 3.20
N TYR A 56 -1.97 -4.81 2.26
CA TYR A 56 -1.29 -4.99 0.97
C TYR A 56 -0.11 -4.02 0.87
N ILE A 57 1.05 -4.51 0.41
CA ILE A 57 2.26 -3.69 0.23
C ILE A 57 2.48 -3.51 -1.26
N GLN A 58 2.41 -2.27 -1.71
CA GLN A 58 2.80 -1.89 -3.06
C GLN A 58 4.25 -1.42 -3.05
N VAL A 59 5.14 -2.27 -3.51
CA VAL A 59 6.55 -1.93 -3.77
C VAL A 59 6.62 -1.03 -5.00
N CYS A 60 6.97 0.24 -4.80
CA CYS A 60 7.33 1.11 -5.92
C CYS A 60 8.77 0.77 -6.31
N HIS A 61 8.94 0.04 -7.41
CA HIS A 61 10.25 -0.03 -8.05
C HIS A 61 10.59 1.37 -8.56
N CYS A 62 11.79 1.84 -8.23
CA CYS A 62 12.35 3.04 -8.83
C CYS A 62 12.67 2.73 -10.29
N GLU A 63 11.72 2.96 -11.18
CA GLU A 63 12.08 3.22 -12.57
C GLU A 63 12.57 4.67 -12.60
N THR A 64 13.88 4.84 -12.79
CA THR A 64 14.43 6.12 -13.23
C THR A 64 13.71 6.51 -14.52
N SER A 65 12.86 7.54 -14.49
CA SER A 65 12.28 8.09 -15.72
C SER A 65 13.39 8.60 -16.64
N PRO A 66 13.37 8.31 -17.95
CA PRO A 66 13.77 9.28 -18.95
C PRO A 66 12.51 9.88 -19.57
N ASP A 67 12.40 11.19 -19.38
CA ASP A 67 11.73 12.15 -20.25
C ASP A 67 11.40 11.64 -21.67
N LEU A 68 10.12 11.67 -22.04
CA LEU A 68 9.68 11.81 -23.43
C LEU A 68 8.44 12.72 -23.46
N THR A 69 8.70 14.02 -23.48
CA THR A 69 7.80 14.99 -24.10
C THR A 69 7.84 14.82 -25.63
N PRO A 70 6.70 14.64 -26.34
CA PRO A 70 6.67 14.75 -27.78
C PRO A 70 6.46 16.22 -28.17
N VAL A 71 7.44 16.79 -28.87
CA VAL A 71 7.33 18.00 -29.70
C VAL A 71 6.38 17.73 -30.86
#